data_AF-A0A9P5H599-F1
#
_entry.id   AF-A0A9P5H599-F1
#
_cell.length_a   1.000
_cell.length_b   1.000
_cell.length_c   1.000
_cell.angle_alpha   90.00
_cell.angle_beta   90.00
_cell.angle_gamma   90.00
#
_symmetry.space_group_name_H-M   'P 1'
#
loop_
_entity.id
_entity.type
_entity.pdbx_description
1 polymer ?
#
loop_
_entity_poly.entity_id
_entity_poly.type
_entity_poly.pdbx_seq_one_letter_code
_entity_poly.pdbx_strand_id
1 'polypeptide(L)'
;MTAWRIRGPGNASFQDCDDDGEAAAGGRLLHLMQLMDVWDAMVVVSRWYGGVKLGPRRFAVINAAARDGFVRAGLVEEKEKEKKKGK
;
A
#
# COMPACT_ATOMS: atom_id res chain seq x y z
N MET A 1 11.42 -0.21 -1.52
CA MET A 1 10.63 -0.55 -0.30
C MET A 1 9.53 -1.54 -0.65
N THR A 2 9.23 -2.47 0.25
CA THR A 2 8.33 -3.61 0.00
C THR A 2 7.39 -3.90 1.17
N ALA A 3 6.25 -4.52 0.88
CA ALA A 3 5.36 -5.12 1.88
C ALA A 3 4.58 -6.28 1.23
N TRP A 4 4.26 -7.31 2.01
CA TRP A 4 3.47 -8.45 1.54
C TRP A 4 2.68 -9.11 2.66
N ARG A 5 1.60 -9.80 2.27
CA ARG A 5 0.73 -10.58 3.17
C ARG A 5 0.28 -11.83 2.42
N ILE A 6 0.47 -13.02 3.00
CA ILE A 6 0.13 -14.32 2.39
C ILE A 6 -0.60 -15.19 3.42
N ARG A 7 -1.66 -15.86 2.96
CA ARG A 7 -2.39 -16.87 3.75
C ARG A 7 -1.66 -18.20 3.70
N GLY A 8 -1.44 -18.79 4.87
CA GLY A 8 -0.77 -20.07 5.06
C GLY A 8 -1.74 -21.23 5.37
N PRO A 9 -1.23 -22.47 5.43
CA PRO A 9 -2.01 -23.62 5.83
C PRO A 9 -2.52 -23.48 7.27
N GLY A 10 -3.68 -24.09 7.57
CA GLY A 10 -4.22 -24.14 8.93
C GLY A 10 -4.60 -22.77 9.50
N ASN A 11 -5.08 -21.85 8.65
CA ASN A 11 -5.45 -20.48 9.05
C ASN A 11 -4.26 -19.64 9.54
N ALA A 12 -3.03 -20.02 9.21
CA ALA A 12 -1.85 -19.19 9.45
C ALA A 12 -1.85 -17.96 8.52
N SER A 13 -1.27 -16.87 8.98
CA SER A 13 -1.05 -15.66 8.18
C SER A 13 0.39 -15.20 8.32
N PHE A 14 1.04 -14.94 7.20
CA PHE A 14 2.40 -14.42 7.13
C PHE A 14 2.38 -13.02 6.52
N GLN A 15 3.14 -12.10 7.09
CA GLN A 15 3.27 -10.75 6.57
C GLN A 15 4.60 -10.14 7.00
N ASP A 16 5.21 -9.37 6.13
CA ASP A 16 6.48 -8.70 6.39
C ASP A 16 6.65 -7.46 5.49
N CYS A 17 7.63 -6.62 5.80
CA CYS A 17 7.94 -5.41 5.04
C CYS A 17 9.41 -4.97 5.17
N ASP A 18 9.89 -4.26 4.16
CA ASP A 18 11.24 -3.68 4.13
C ASP A 18 11.20 -2.20 3.71
N ASP A 19 11.85 -1.35 4.49
CA ASP A 19 11.97 0.09 4.24
C ASP A 19 12.88 0.41 3.04
N ASP A 20 13.86 -0.44 2.73
CA ASP A 20 14.79 -0.31 1.61
C ASP A 20 15.48 1.08 1.59
N GLY A 21 15.98 1.48 2.77
CA GLY A 21 16.60 2.79 2.99
C GLY A 21 15.62 3.97 3.14
N GLU A 22 14.33 3.79 2.86
CA GLU A 22 13.28 4.78 3.08
C GLU A 22 12.61 4.57 4.44
N ALA A 23 13.22 5.10 5.50
CA ALA A 23 12.80 4.87 6.88
C ALA A 23 11.28 5.05 7.11
N ALA A 24 10.67 4.04 7.75
CA ALA A 24 9.25 3.87 8.07
C ALA A 24 8.30 3.70 6.88
N ALA A 25 8.77 3.49 5.65
CA ALA A 25 7.91 3.32 4.49
C ALA A 25 7.31 1.90 4.38
N GLY A 26 8.10 0.85 4.62
CA GLY A 26 7.67 -0.55 4.56
C GLY A 26 6.52 -0.84 5.53
N GLY A 27 6.68 -0.44 6.80
CA GLY A 27 5.61 -0.59 7.80
C GLY A 27 4.32 0.16 7.45
N ARG A 28 4.42 1.33 6.79
CA ARG A 28 3.26 2.09 6.31
C ARG A 28 2.58 1.41 5.13
N LEU A 29 3.33 0.79 4.23
CA LEU A 29 2.78 -0.01 3.14
C LEU A 29 2.07 -1.25 3.66
N LEU A 30 2.66 -1.96 4.62
CA LEU A 30 2.01 -3.11 5.26
C LEU A 30 0.70 -2.69 5.95
N HIS A 31 0.72 -1.57 6.67
CA HIS A 31 -0.49 -1.03 7.29
C HIS A 31 -1.57 -0.66 6.25
N LEU A 32 -1.17 -0.09 5.10
CA LEU A 32 -2.09 0.18 4.00
C LEU A 32 -2.74 -1.10 3.47
N MET A 33 -1.96 -2.17 3.27
CA MET A 33 -2.49 -3.46 2.83
C MET A 33 -3.48 -4.06 3.83
N GLN A 34 -3.23 -3.91 5.14
CA GLN A 34 -4.16 -4.32 6.19
C GLN A 34 -5.47 -3.55 6.14
N LEU A 35 -5.41 -2.22 6.00
CA LEU A 35 -6.60 -1.36 5.91
C LEU A 35 -7.45 -1.66 4.66
N MET A 36 -6.80 -2.05 3.57
CA MET A 36 -7.45 -2.38 2.30
C MET A 36 -7.83 -3.86 2.19
N ASP A 37 -7.54 -4.66 3.22
CA ASP A 37 -7.73 -6.12 3.27
C ASP A 37 -7.14 -6.86 2.05
N VAL A 38 -5.97 -6.40 1.57
CA VAL A 38 -5.26 -7.03 0.46
C VAL A 38 -4.45 -8.21 0.99
N TRP A 39 -4.72 -9.39 0.43
CA TRP A 39 -4.07 -10.66 0.75
C TRP A 39 -3.50 -11.34 -0.49
N ASP A 40 -2.55 -12.24 -0.27
CA ASP A 40 -1.87 -13.04 -1.30
C ASP A 40 -1.24 -12.19 -2.40
N ALA A 41 -0.69 -11.05 -1.98
CA ALA A 41 -0.05 -10.08 -2.84
C ALA A 41 1.21 -9.51 -2.18
N MET A 42 2.11 -9.01 -3.02
CA MET A 42 3.27 -8.23 -2.64
C MET A 42 3.25 -6.91 -3.40
N VAL A 43 3.63 -5.83 -2.73
CA VAL A 43 3.86 -4.53 -3.35
C VAL A 43 5.33 -4.15 -3.25
N VAL A 44 5.84 -3.61 -4.34
CA VAL A 44 7.16 -2.98 -4.41
C VAL A 44 6.96 -1.56 -4.88
N VAL A 45 7.42 -0.58 -4.08
CA VAL A 45 7.44 0.83 -4.48
C VAL A 45 8.89 1.25 -4.65
N SER A 46 9.26 1.64 -5.87
CA SER A 46 10.54 2.26 -6.16
C SER A 46 10.39 3.79 -6.12
N ARG A 47 11.34 4.47 -5.47
CA ARG A 47 11.36 5.93 -5.35
C ARG A 47 12.70 6.47 -5.81
N TRP A 48 12.66 7.50 -6.65
CA TRP A 48 13.84 8.22 -7.12
C TRP A 48 13.93 9.61 -6.47
N TYR A 49 15.12 10.02 -6.02
CA TYR A 49 15.33 11.34 -5.44
C TYR A 49 15.43 12.40 -6.55
N GLY A 50 14.43 13.26 -6.64
CA GLY A 50 14.35 14.34 -7.65
C GLY A 50 15.06 15.64 -7.28
N GLY A 51 16.03 15.63 -6.36
CA GLY A 51 16.79 16.84 -5.99
C GLY A 51 16.22 17.65 -4.81
N VAL A 52 14.98 17.39 -4.37
CA VAL A 52 14.34 18.07 -3.23
C VAL A 52 13.84 17.07 -2.18
N LYS A 53 14.11 17.36 -0.90
CA LYS A 53 13.60 16.58 0.22
C LYS A 53 12.11 16.85 0.42
N LEU A 54 11.28 15.85 0.11
CA LEU A 54 9.82 15.93 0.30
C LEU A 54 9.38 15.86 1.78
N GLY A 55 10.29 15.56 2.71
CA GLY A 55 9.95 15.42 4.13
C GLY A 55 8.82 14.40 4.35
N PRO A 56 7.88 14.63 5.27
CA PRO A 56 6.76 13.71 5.52
C PRO A 56 5.84 13.47 4.32
N ARG A 57 5.75 14.41 3.36
CA ARG A 57 4.87 14.30 2.19
C ARG A 57 5.18 13.09 1.32
N ARG A 58 6.42 12.60 1.34
CA ARG A 58 6.83 11.40 0.59
C ARG A 58 5.95 10.18 0.89
N PHE A 59 5.51 10.02 2.13
CA PHE A 59 4.70 8.87 2.54
C PHE A 59 3.31 8.88 1.89
N ALA A 60 2.72 10.07 1.71
CA ALA A 60 1.46 10.19 0.99
C ALA A 60 1.60 9.77 -0.47
N VAL A 61 2.72 10.11 -1.13
CA VAL A 61 3.01 9.72 -2.51
C VAL A 61 3.26 8.21 -2.62
N ILE A 62 4.07 7.65 -1.71
CA ILE A 62 4.35 6.20 -1.64
C ILE A 62 3.06 5.40 -1.48
N ASN A 63 2.20 5.80 -0.52
CA ASN A 63 0.93 5.12 -0.27
C ASN A 63 -0.03 5.27 -1.45
N ALA A 64 -0.08 6.44 -2.10
CA ALA A 64 -0.90 6.66 -3.28
C ALA A 64 -0.47 5.77 -4.45
N ALA A 65 0.84 5.64 -4.69
CA ALA A 65 1.38 4.76 -5.72
C ALA A 65 1.06 3.28 -5.45
N ALA A 66 1.20 2.82 -4.21
CA ALA A 66 0.83 1.45 -3.83
C ALA A 66 -0.68 1.21 -4.02
N ARG A 67 -1.53 2.14 -3.57
CA ARG A 67 -2.99 2.05 -3.76
C ARG A 67 -3.38 1.98 -5.24
N ASP A 68 -2.80 2.85 -6.08
CA ASP A 68 -3.04 2.83 -7.53
C ASP A 68 -2.65 1.48 -8.14
N GLY A 69 -1.51 0.92 -7.71
CA GLY A 69 -1.09 -0.42 -8.08
C GLY A 69 -2.12 -1.50 -7.73
N PHE A 70 -2.64 -1.51 -6.49
CA PHE A 70 -3.65 -2.48 -6.07
C PHE A 70 -4.96 -2.36 -6.85
N VAL A 71 -5.42 -1.14 -7.13
CA VAL A 71 -6.63 -0.90 -7.93
C VAL A 71 -6.45 -1.41 -9.35
N ARG A 72 -5.33 -1.08 -10.01
CA ARG A 72 -5.04 -1.53 -11.38
C ARG A 72 -4.85 -3.05 -11.48
N ALA A 73 -4.37 -3.67 -10.41
CA ALA A 73 -4.26 -5.12 -10.31
C ALA A 73 -5.62 -5.81 -10.02
N GLY A 74 -6.70 -5.06 -9.79
CA GLY A 74 -8.01 -5.60 -9.46
C GLY A 74 -8.08 -6.22 -8.06
N LEU A 75 -7.16 -5.87 -7.16
CA LEU A 75 -7.08 -6.41 -5.79
C LEU A 75 -7.96 -5.64 -4.81
N VAL A 76 -8.67 -4.61 -5.28
CA VAL A 76 -9.46 -3.70 -4.47
C VAL A 76 -10.73 -3.39 -5.23
N GLU A 77 -11.88 -3.65 -4.61
CA GLU A 77 -13.15 -3.20 -5.15
C GLU A 77 -13.27 -1.69 -4.97
N GLU A 78 -13.35 -0.95 -6.08
CA GLU A 78 -13.74 0.45 -6.04
C GLU A 78 -15.22 0.54 -5.68
N LYS A 79 -15.51 0.78 -4.39
CA LYS A 79 -16.87 1.16 -4.00
C LYS A 79 -17.20 2.48 -4.69
N GLU A 80 -18.11 2.44 -5.67
CA GLU A 80 -18.65 3.63 -6.30
C GLU A 80 -19.14 4.58 -5.20
N LYS A 81 -18.64 5.82 -5.21
CA LYS A 81 -19.17 6.85 -4.30
C LYS A 81 -20.60 7.12 -4.74
N GLU A 82 -21.58 6.61 -4.01
CA GLU A 82 -22.95 7.09 -4.10
C GLU A 82 -22.92 8.62 -3.95
N LYS A 83 -23.17 9.32 -5.06
CA LYS A 83 -23.43 10.76 -5.03
C LYS A 83 -24.67 10.94 -4.17
N LYS A 84 -24.51 11.31 -2.90
CA LYS A 84 -25.59 11.85 -2.08
C LYS A 84 -26.20 13.02 -2.85
N LYS A 85 -27.32 12.76 -3.54
CA LYS A 85 -28.17 13.78 -4.13
C LYS A 85 -28.67 14.62 -2.96
N GLY A 86 -28.08 15.79 -2.76
CA GLY A 86 -28.57 16.78 -1.81
C GLY A 86 -30.04 17.07 -2.14
N LYS A 87 -30.88 16.99 -1.11
CA LYS A 87 -32.28 17.42 -1.16
C LYS A 87 -32.34 18.92 -0.89
#